data_AF-G7VTY8-F1
#
_entry.id   AF-G7VTY8-F1
#
_cell.length_a   1.000
_cell.length_b   1.000
_cell.length_c   1.000
_cell.angle_alpha   90.00
_cell.angle_beta   90.00
_cell.angle_gamma   90.00
#
_symmetry.space_group_name_H-M   'P 1'
#
loop_
_entity.id
_entity.type
_entity.pdbx_description
1 polymer ?
#
loop_
_entity_poly.entity_id
_entity_poly.type
_entity_poly.pdbx_seq_one_letter_code
_entity_poly.pdbx_strand_id
1 'polypeptide(L)'
;MSIYEAIYKSDENEEMVTVFNIEQHENFTDVKNNLYCTYQGCTARLSYVPKGKVRAYFKTWPKEDHTQDCVDYFERVATANKQRSVATSTMELSEKHVKNVLDNLRKKRKEAAGTGKPKSGNKKKPRPTVDPGSGENTTLNIVPTTGPNADLASGEDNVREPSVRNRSLINLTVDDLNWTRSIEGYIQNVEVGDKRAVLQLQDGSNSFLIYFEEYFFDNAAVNFGRYFQDLQNLASEHQGYLFSGVGLIEQRNNQFCMLVNRGNDFRIDDQYIAVFLANLSA
;
A
#
# COMPACT_ATOMS: atom_id res chain seq x y z
N MET A 1 9.67 -12.03 17.22
CA MET A 1 8.32 -12.24 17.77
C MET A 1 7.40 -11.14 17.27
N SER A 2 6.09 -11.36 17.27
CA SER A 2 5.10 -10.33 16.91
C SER A 2 4.51 -9.77 18.19
N ILE A 3 4.67 -8.46 18.41
CA ILE A 3 4.13 -7.75 19.57
C ILE A 3 2.80 -7.12 19.16
N TYR A 4 1.79 -7.12 20.05
CA TYR A 4 0.43 -6.66 19.72
C TYR A 4 -0.05 -5.46 20.55
N GLU A 5 0.69 -5.12 21.59
CA GLU A 5 0.42 -4.02 22.52
C GLU A 5 1.70 -3.19 22.69
N ALA A 6 1.53 -1.89 22.84
CA ALA A 6 2.61 -0.93 23.02
C ALA A 6 2.15 0.20 23.94
N ILE A 7 3.09 0.87 24.59
CA ILE A 7 2.83 2.13 25.30
C ILE A 7 3.20 3.27 24.35
N TYR A 8 2.23 4.11 24.02
CA TYR A 8 2.47 5.42 23.44
C TYR A 8 2.88 6.38 24.55
N LYS A 9 4.01 7.08 24.37
CA LYS A 9 4.48 8.11 25.30
C LYS A 9 4.54 9.46 24.60
N SER A 10 3.83 10.43 25.16
CA SER A 10 3.94 11.85 24.83
C SER A 10 4.54 12.60 26.02
N ASP A 11 4.81 13.90 25.85
CA ASP A 11 5.33 14.74 26.94
C ASP A 11 4.36 14.85 28.14
N GLU A 12 3.06 14.63 27.91
CA GLU A 12 2.01 14.85 28.91
C GLU A 12 1.31 13.56 29.36
N ASN A 13 1.27 12.52 28.51
CA ASN A 13 0.48 11.31 28.74
C ASN A 13 1.16 10.03 28.26
N GLU A 14 0.88 8.92 28.96
CA GLU A 14 1.15 7.56 28.50
C GLU A 14 -0.17 6.83 28.26
N GLU A 15 -0.30 6.18 27.10
CA GLU A 15 -1.50 5.42 26.72
C GLU A 15 -1.12 4.03 26.20
N MET A 16 -1.92 3.02 26.53
CA MET A 16 -1.79 1.70 25.92
C MET A 16 -2.46 1.68 24.54
N VAL A 17 -1.67 1.36 23.52
CA VAL A 17 -2.12 1.24 22.14
C VAL A 17 -1.96 -0.20 21.66
N THR A 18 -2.93 -0.67 20.88
CA THR A 18 -2.95 -2.01 20.31
C THR A 18 -2.85 -1.95 18.79
N VAL A 19 -2.51 -3.07 18.15
CA VAL A 19 -2.51 -3.16 16.69
C VAL A 19 -3.90 -2.98 16.05
N PHE A 20 -4.97 -3.04 16.83
CA PHE A 20 -6.36 -2.94 16.36
C PHE A 20 -6.90 -1.52 16.36
N ASN A 21 -6.42 -0.66 17.28
CA ASN A 21 -6.90 0.71 17.44
C ASN A 21 -5.91 1.76 16.94
N ILE A 22 -4.62 1.44 16.76
CA ILE A 22 -3.62 2.45 16.40
C ILE A 22 -3.98 3.25 15.15
N GLU A 23 -4.47 2.61 14.08
CA GLU A 23 -4.83 3.31 12.83
C GLU A 23 -6.05 4.23 12.96
N GLN A 24 -6.83 4.10 14.04
CA GLN A 24 -8.00 4.92 14.35
C GLN A 24 -7.67 6.09 15.28
N HIS A 25 -6.44 6.16 15.79
CA HIS A 25 -6.03 7.19 16.72
C HIS A 25 -5.96 8.57 16.03
N GLU A 26 -6.51 9.61 16.66
CA GLU A 26 -6.59 10.96 16.09
C GLU A 26 -5.21 11.50 15.68
N ASN A 27 -4.21 11.30 16.54
CA ASN A 27 -2.81 11.65 16.30
C ASN A 27 -1.97 10.45 15.80
N PHE A 28 -2.48 9.66 14.85
CA PHE A 28 -1.83 8.44 14.36
C PHE A 28 -0.33 8.61 14.05
N THR A 29 0.05 9.69 13.38
CA THR A 29 1.45 9.94 13.00
C THR A 29 2.36 10.07 14.22
N ASP A 30 1.90 10.76 15.26
CA ASP A 30 2.67 10.94 16.48
C ASP A 30 2.75 9.64 17.27
N VAL A 31 1.61 8.98 17.48
CA VAL A 31 1.52 7.68 18.15
C VAL A 31 2.45 6.66 17.50
N LYS A 32 2.41 6.53 16.17
CA LYS A 32 3.23 5.59 15.41
C LYS A 32 4.74 5.78 15.59
N ASN A 33 5.17 7.01 15.88
CA ASN A 33 6.58 7.35 16.05
C ASN A 33 7.07 7.20 17.49
N ASN A 34 6.16 7.12 18.47
CA ASN A 34 6.46 7.16 19.90
C ASN A 34 5.95 5.92 20.67
N LEU A 35 6.16 4.73 20.10
CA LEU A 35 5.74 3.45 20.69
C LEU A 35 6.87 2.78 21.49
N TYR A 36 6.54 2.22 22.64
CA TYR A 36 7.46 1.57 23.56
C TYR A 36 6.92 0.21 24.05
N CYS A 37 7.82 -0.64 24.53
CA CYS A 37 7.46 -1.91 25.17
C CYS A 37 6.56 -1.72 26.39
N THR A 38 5.61 -2.62 26.59
CA THR A 38 4.71 -2.64 27.76
C THR A 38 5.35 -3.24 29.01
N TYR A 39 6.50 -3.90 28.89
CA TYR A 39 7.19 -4.52 30.02
C TYR A 39 7.76 -3.47 30.97
N GLN A 40 7.49 -3.63 32.27
CA GLN A 40 7.92 -2.68 33.30
C GLN A 40 9.45 -2.53 33.31
N GLY A 41 9.93 -1.29 33.17
CA GLY A 41 11.37 -1.00 33.14
C GLY A 41 12.05 -1.26 31.78
N CYS A 42 11.32 -1.73 30.77
CA CYS A 42 11.85 -1.82 29.40
C CYS A 42 11.64 -0.48 28.68
N THR A 43 12.71 0.07 28.12
CA THR A 43 12.70 1.34 27.37
C THR A 43 12.77 1.14 25.86
N ALA A 44 12.70 -0.10 25.38
CA ALA A 44 12.85 -0.42 23.97
C ALA A 44 11.72 0.20 23.13
N ARG A 45 12.11 0.92 22.07
CA ARG A 45 11.13 1.44 21.11
C ARG A 45 10.59 0.33 20.22
N LEU A 46 9.35 0.54 19.82
CA LEU A 46 8.64 -0.30 18.86
C LEU A 46 8.33 0.52 17.61
N SER A 47 8.10 -0.19 16.51
CA SER A 47 7.61 0.39 15.26
C SER A 47 6.39 -0.38 14.80
N TYR A 48 5.38 0.36 14.36
CA TYR A 48 4.17 -0.23 13.82
C TYR A 48 4.42 -0.79 12.42
N VAL A 49 4.02 -2.06 12.23
CA VAL A 49 3.99 -2.70 10.92
C VAL A 49 2.51 -2.89 10.54
N PRO A 50 2.01 -2.10 9.56
CA PRO A 50 0.62 -2.19 9.15
C PRO A 50 0.30 -3.54 8.52
N LYS A 51 -0.98 -3.88 8.51
CA LYS A 51 -1.47 -5.14 7.96
C LYS A 51 -1.06 -5.28 6.49
N GLY A 52 -0.40 -6.39 6.16
CA GLY A 52 0.10 -6.67 4.81
C GLY A 52 -0.23 -8.09 4.38
N LYS A 53 0.81 -8.91 4.16
CA LYS A 53 0.65 -10.38 4.03
C LYS A 53 0.36 -11.07 5.37
N VAL A 54 0.77 -10.44 6.46
CA VAL A 54 0.55 -10.88 7.84
C VAL A 54 -0.33 -9.85 8.55
N ARG A 55 -0.92 -10.26 9.69
CA ARG A 55 -1.65 -9.34 10.58
C ARG A 55 -0.72 -8.20 11.00
N ALA A 56 -1.30 -7.04 11.30
CA ALA A 56 -0.54 -5.92 11.84
C ALA A 56 0.15 -6.35 13.15
N TYR A 57 1.33 -5.83 13.39
CA TYR A 57 2.14 -6.13 14.58
C TYR A 57 3.10 -4.98 14.86
N PHE A 58 3.52 -4.88 16.12
CA PHE A 58 4.66 -4.07 16.50
C PHE A 58 5.93 -4.90 16.39
N LYS A 59 6.99 -4.27 15.89
CA LYS A 59 8.34 -4.84 15.87
C LYS A 59 9.29 -3.96 16.65
N THR A 60 10.27 -4.56 17.31
CA THR A 60 11.34 -3.81 17.99
C THR A 60 12.07 -2.90 17.01
N TRP A 61 12.37 -1.69 17.46
CA TRP A 61 13.10 -0.71 16.67
C TRP A 61 14.47 -1.26 16.25
N PRO A 62 14.96 -0.92 15.04
CA PRO A 62 16.27 -1.37 14.60
C PRO A 62 17.37 -0.96 15.60
N LYS A 63 18.20 -1.93 16.01
CA LYS A 63 19.32 -1.76 16.95
C LYS A 63 18.94 -1.34 18.37
N GLU A 64 17.67 -1.40 18.73
CA GLU A 64 17.25 -1.29 20.13
C GLU A 64 16.85 -2.66 20.63
N ASP A 65 17.40 -3.03 21.77
CA ASP A 65 17.14 -4.33 22.37
C ASP A 65 16.29 -4.13 23.61
N HIS A 66 15.43 -5.11 23.87
CA HIS A 66 14.71 -5.16 25.12
C HIS A 66 15.68 -5.48 26.26
N THR A 67 15.29 -5.18 27.50
CA THR A 67 16.02 -5.64 28.68
C THR A 67 16.01 -7.17 28.75
N GLN A 68 17.03 -7.79 29.34
CA GLN A 68 17.16 -9.26 29.37
C GLN A 68 15.97 -9.95 30.07
N ASP A 69 15.35 -9.29 31.03
CA ASP A 69 14.18 -9.79 31.77
C ASP A 69 12.86 -9.60 31.01
N CYS A 70 12.88 -8.87 29.88
CA CYS A 70 11.69 -8.62 29.08
C CYS A 70 11.25 -9.88 28.33
N VAL A 71 9.94 -10.14 28.31
CA VAL A 71 9.32 -11.25 27.57
C VAL A 71 9.61 -11.19 26.06
N ASP A 72 9.82 -9.99 25.53
CA ASP A 72 10.11 -9.75 24.11
C ASP A 72 11.61 -9.72 23.78
N TYR A 73 12.48 -10.02 24.76
CA TYR A 73 13.92 -10.09 24.55
C TYR A 73 14.30 -11.19 23.54
N PHE A 74 15.26 -10.87 22.68
CA PHE A 74 15.87 -11.84 21.78
C PHE A 74 17.30 -11.41 21.46
N GLU A 75 18.18 -12.38 21.27
CA GLU A 75 19.52 -12.12 20.78
C GLU A 75 19.51 -11.90 19.26
N ARG A 76 20.17 -10.83 18.81
CA ARG A 76 20.33 -10.55 17.38
C ARG A 76 21.36 -11.49 16.79
N VAL A 77 20.90 -12.46 16.01
CA VAL A 77 21.78 -13.26 15.17
C VAL A 77 22.18 -12.44 13.94
N ALA A 78 23.48 -12.34 13.67
CA ALA A 78 23.99 -11.72 12.45
C ALA A 78 23.43 -12.47 11.23
N THR A 79 22.53 -11.82 10.49
CA THR A 79 22.05 -12.34 9.21
C THR A 79 23.06 -12.04 8.12
N ALA A 80 23.19 -12.95 7.14
CA ALA A 80 24.06 -12.80 5.97
C ALA A 80 23.98 -11.39 5.36
N ASN A 81 25.13 -10.91 4.84
CA ASN A 81 25.24 -9.62 4.17
C ASN A 81 24.09 -9.46 3.17
N LYS A 82 23.34 -8.35 3.30
CA LYS A 82 22.28 -8.03 2.34
C LYS A 82 22.92 -7.92 0.96
N GLN A 83 22.38 -8.63 -0.02
CA GLN A 83 22.72 -8.41 -1.42
C GLN A 83 22.56 -6.91 -1.73
N ARG A 84 23.64 -6.26 -2.14
CA ARG A 84 23.59 -4.89 -2.66
C ARG A 84 23.04 -4.94 -4.08
N SER A 85 21.90 -4.29 -4.32
CA SER A 85 21.45 -4.05 -5.70
C SER A 85 22.34 -3.00 -6.33
N VAL A 86 22.87 -3.30 -7.51
CA VAL A 86 23.79 -2.39 -8.24
C VAL A 86 23.01 -1.42 -9.13
N ALA A 87 21.81 -1.79 -9.57
CA ALA A 87 20.93 -0.95 -10.39
C ALA A 87 19.45 -1.27 -10.12
N THR A 88 18.58 -0.28 -10.33
CA THR A 88 17.12 -0.45 -10.33
C THR A 88 16.61 -0.32 -11.76
N SER A 89 15.78 -1.26 -12.18
CA SER A 89 15.13 -1.30 -13.49
C SER A 89 13.62 -1.40 -13.31
N THR A 90 12.87 -0.74 -14.17
CA THR A 90 11.41 -0.73 -14.18
C THR A 90 10.86 -1.81 -15.09
N MET A 91 9.79 -2.48 -14.67
CA MET A 91 9.07 -3.46 -15.49
C MET A 91 7.61 -3.09 -15.63
N GLU A 92 7.13 -3.07 -16.88
CA GLU A 92 5.72 -2.83 -17.17
C GLU A 92 4.86 -3.99 -16.67
N LEU A 93 3.81 -3.65 -15.92
CA LEU A 93 2.82 -4.62 -15.46
C LEU A 93 1.80 -4.95 -16.55
N SER A 94 1.60 -6.25 -16.80
CA SER A 94 0.52 -6.72 -17.64
C SER A 94 -0.85 -6.37 -17.05
N GLU A 95 -1.86 -6.20 -17.91
CA GLU A 95 -3.25 -5.97 -17.47
C GLU A 95 -3.75 -7.10 -16.57
N LYS A 96 -3.34 -8.35 -16.85
CA LYS A 96 -3.66 -9.52 -16.04
C LYS A 96 -3.10 -9.38 -14.63
N HIS A 97 -1.87 -8.87 -14.48
CA HIS A 97 -1.27 -8.64 -13.16
C HIS A 97 -2.04 -7.59 -12.38
N VAL A 98 -2.33 -6.45 -13.01
CA VAL A 98 -3.08 -5.36 -12.37
C VAL A 98 -4.48 -5.82 -11.95
N LYS A 99 -5.18 -6.55 -12.84
CA LYS A 99 -6.46 -7.18 -12.50
C LYS A 99 -6.34 -8.08 -11.27
N ASN A 100 -5.32 -8.93 -11.20
CA ASN A 100 -5.10 -9.80 -10.03
C ASN A 100 -4.81 -8.99 -8.76
N VAL A 101 -4.10 -7.86 -8.85
CA VAL A 101 -3.87 -6.97 -7.70
C VAL A 101 -5.21 -6.45 -7.19
N LEU A 102 -6.04 -5.89 -8.06
CA LEU A 102 -7.36 -5.32 -7.71
C LEU A 102 -8.33 -6.40 -7.18
N ASP A 103 -8.39 -7.57 -7.81
CA ASP A 103 -9.21 -8.71 -7.34
C ASP A 103 -8.79 -9.17 -5.93
N ASN A 104 -7.48 -9.15 -5.64
CA ASN A 104 -6.96 -9.50 -4.32
C ASN A 104 -7.34 -8.45 -3.25
N LEU A 105 -7.41 -7.16 -3.60
CA LEU A 105 -7.90 -6.12 -2.68
C LEU A 105 -9.35 -6.37 -2.30
N ARG A 106 -10.22 -6.53 -3.31
CA ARG A 106 -11.62 -6.91 -3.14
C ARG A 106 -11.78 -8.14 -2.25
N LYS A 107 -11.01 -9.19 -2.52
CA LYS A 107 -11.04 -10.43 -1.74
C LYS A 107 -10.68 -10.20 -0.27
N LYS A 108 -9.61 -9.45 0.00
CA LYS A 108 -9.19 -9.11 1.37
C LYS A 108 -10.26 -8.32 2.11
N ARG A 109 -10.93 -7.39 1.44
CA ARG A 109 -12.03 -6.60 2.02
C ARG A 109 -13.21 -7.48 2.42
N LYS A 110 -13.62 -8.39 1.54
CA LYS A 110 -14.67 -9.39 1.84
C LYS A 110 -14.30 -10.31 3.00
N GLU A 111 -13.04 -10.78 3.04
CA GLU A 111 -12.51 -11.57 4.16
C GLU A 111 -12.53 -10.78 5.48
N ALA A 112 -12.21 -9.48 5.46
CA ALA A 112 -12.29 -8.62 6.65
C ALA A 112 -13.72 -8.38 7.12
N ALA A 113 -14.69 -8.28 6.19
CA ALA A 113 -16.11 -8.13 6.48
C ALA A 113 -16.80 -9.45 6.91
N GLY A 114 -16.06 -10.55 7.13
CA GLY A 114 -16.63 -11.83 7.55
C GLY A 114 -17.39 -12.61 6.47
N THR A 115 -17.47 -12.08 5.24
CA THR A 115 -18.19 -12.70 4.11
C THR A 115 -17.32 -13.66 3.28
N GLY A 116 -16.03 -13.81 3.61
CA GLY A 116 -15.06 -14.62 2.86
C GLY A 116 -14.91 -16.05 3.40
N LYS A 117 -14.74 -17.04 2.51
CA LYS A 117 -14.34 -18.41 2.91
C LYS A 117 -12.91 -18.41 3.48
N PRO A 118 -12.66 -19.00 4.65
CA PRO A 118 -11.31 -19.07 5.22
C PRO A 118 -10.38 -19.90 4.32
N LYS A 119 -9.18 -19.37 4.05
CA LYS A 119 -8.14 -20.13 3.34
C LYS A 119 -7.54 -21.19 4.27
N SER A 120 -7.45 -22.42 3.80
CA SER A 120 -6.60 -23.44 4.41
C SER A 120 -5.13 -22.99 4.38
N GLY A 121 -4.45 -23.12 5.51
CA GLY A 121 -3.06 -22.69 5.65
C GLY A 121 -2.13 -23.55 4.80
N ASN A 122 -1.52 -22.96 3.78
CA ASN A 122 -0.39 -23.60 3.10
C ASN A 122 0.80 -23.66 4.07
N LYS A 123 1.27 -24.88 4.36
CA LYS A 123 2.51 -25.13 5.10
C LYS A 123 3.65 -24.40 4.41
N LYS A 124 4.25 -23.42 5.08
CA LYS A 124 5.43 -22.71 4.56
C LYS A 124 6.60 -23.69 4.51
N LYS A 125 7.23 -23.82 3.33
CA LYS A 125 8.55 -24.46 3.25
C LYS A 125 9.55 -23.62 4.07
N PRO A 126 10.48 -24.25 4.80
CA PRO A 126 11.57 -23.55 5.47
C PRO A 126 12.35 -22.69 4.47
N ARG A 127 12.81 -21.51 4.89
CA ARG A 127 13.75 -20.73 4.08
C ARG A 127 15.06 -21.51 4.00
N PRO A 128 15.69 -21.59 2.82
CA PRO A 128 17.02 -22.21 2.71
C PRO A 128 18.03 -21.39 3.54
N THR A 129 18.81 -22.10 4.35
CA THR A 129 19.98 -21.55 5.04
C THR A 129 21.07 -21.34 4.00
N VAL A 130 21.60 -20.12 3.90
CA VAL A 130 22.68 -19.79 2.95
C VAL A 130 23.98 -19.70 3.72
N ASP A 131 25.06 -20.28 3.17
CA ASP A 131 26.38 -20.27 3.79
C ASP A 131 26.93 -18.84 3.92
N PRO A 132 27.52 -18.47 5.08
CA PRO A 132 28.11 -17.14 5.32
C PRO A 132 29.25 -16.75 4.36
N GLY A 133 29.81 -17.73 3.64
CA GLY A 133 30.89 -17.55 2.66
C GLY A 133 30.44 -17.44 1.21
N SER A 134 29.13 -17.46 0.93
CA SER A 134 28.64 -17.20 -0.44
C SER A 134 28.88 -15.74 -0.80
N GLY A 135 29.69 -15.50 -1.84
CA GLY A 135 30.05 -14.16 -2.29
C GLY A 135 28.84 -13.28 -2.61
N GLU A 136 29.05 -11.96 -2.62
CA GLU A 136 28.02 -10.97 -2.94
C GLU A 136 27.49 -11.19 -4.37
N ASN A 137 26.33 -11.84 -4.49
CA ASN A 137 25.59 -11.87 -5.73
C ASN A 137 24.89 -10.52 -5.92
N THR A 138 25.41 -9.72 -6.85
CA THR A 138 24.77 -8.49 -7.33
C THR A 138 23.52 -8.83 -8.12
N THR A 139 22.36 -8.39 -7.64
CA THR A 139 21.07 -8.61 -8.30
C THR A 139 20.50 -7.28 -8.79
N LEU A 140 19.89 -7.29 -9.98
CA LEU A 140 19.11 -6.17 -10.51
C LEU A 140 17.84 -6.03 -9.66
N ASN A 141 17.57 -4.83 -9.13
CA ASN A 141 16.33 -4.56 -8.43
C ASN A 141 15.25 -4.18 -9.44
N ILE A 142 14.22 -5.01 -9.61
CA ILE A 142 13.16 -4.76 -10.59
C ILE A 142 11.92 -4.23 -9.87
N VAL A 143 11.44 -3.06 -10.29
CA VAL A 143 10.30 -2.38 -9.68
C VAL A 143 9.11 -2.31 -10.67
N PRO A 144 7.86 -2.44 -10.18
CA PRO A 144 6.69 -2.39 -11.05
C PRO A 144 6.44 -0.96 -11.57
N THR A 145 5.99 -0.85 -12.81
CA THR A 145 5.42 0.39 -13.36
C THR A 145 4.17 0.11 -14.21
N THR A 146 3.25 1.07 -14.25
CA THR A 146 2.15 1.14 -15.23
C THR A 146 2.32 2.33 -16.18
N GLY A 147 3.39 3.10 -16.03
CA GLY A 147 3.71 4.25 -16.89
C GLY A 147 4.45 3.86 -18.16
N PRO A 148 4.57 4.81 -19.10
CA PRO A 148 5.32 4.61 -20.33
C PRO A 148 6.81 4.37 -20.05
N ASN A 149 7.51 3.81 -21.04
CA ASN A 149 8.98 3.67 -21.06
C ASN A 149 9.54 2.81 -19.91
N ALA A 150 8.90 1.68 -19.62
CA ALA A 150 9.53 0.68 -18.75
C ALA A 150 10.81 0.13 -19.40
N ASP A 151 11.81 -0.16 -18.58
CA ASP A 151 13.07 -0.76 -19.07
C ASP A 151 12.86 -2.20 -19.56
N LEU A 152 11.84 -2.88 -19.01
CA LEU A 152 11.49 -4.27 -19.33
C LEU A 152 9.98 -4.42 -19.55
N ALA A 153 9.60 -5.25 -20.51
CA ALA A 153 8.24 -5.71 -20.68
C ALA A 153 7.92 -6.91 -19.78
N SER A 154 6.64 -7.11 -19.47
CA SER A 154 6.18 -8.29 -18.71
C SER A 154 6.57 -9.59 -19.43
N GLY A 155 7.37 -10.44 -18.76
CA GLY A 155 7.80 -11.74 -19.26
C GLY A 155 9.08 -11.71 -20.11
N GLU A 156 9.66 -10.53 -20.31
CA GLU A 156 10.98 -10.38 -20.90
C GLU A 156 12.05 -11.08 -20.03
N ASP A 157 13.04 -11.69 -20.67
CA ASP A 157 14.15 -12.41 -20.02
C ASP A 157 13.74 -13.52 -19.02
N ASN A 158 12.53 -14.08 -19.16
CA ASN A 158 11.92 -15.00 -18.19
C ASN A 158 11.85 -14.42 -16.77
N VAL A 159 11.87 -13.09 -16.65
CA VAL A 159 11.80 -12.42 -15.38
C VAL A 159 10.35 -12.28 -14.96
N ARG A 160 10.08 -12.66 -13.72
CA ARG A 160 8.74 -12.59 -13.13
C ARG A 160 8.38 -11.14 -12.83
N GLU A 161 7.15 -10.75 -13.18
CA GLU A 161 6.58 -9.45 -12.80
C GLU A 161 6.73 -9.17 -11.28
N PRO A 162 7.28 -8.00 -10.92
CA PRO A 162 7.46 -7.62 -9.53
C PRO A 162 6.10 -7.37 -8.85
N SER A 163 6.04 -7.62 -7.54
CA SER A 163 4.78 -7.48 -6.80
C SER A 163 4.42 -6.01 -6.54
N VAL A 164 3.16 -5.65 -6.81
CA VAL A 164 2.59 -4.37 -6.35
C VAL A 164 2.22 -4.46 -4.87
N ARG A 165 2.72 -3.52 -4.06
CA ARG A 165 2.37 -3.41 -2.64
C ARG A 165 1.14 -2.52 -2.48
N ASN A 166 0.21 -2.97 -1.65
CA ASN A 166 -0.91 -2.15 -1.21
C ASN A 166 -0.48 -1.25 -0.04
N ARG A 167 -0.99 -0.02 -0.02
CA ARG A 167 -0.81 0.97 1.05
C ARG A 167 -2.16 1.55 1.43
N SER A 168 -2.38 1.80 2.71
CA SER A 168 -3.44 2.71 3.15
C SER A 168 -2.92 4.15 3.08
N LEU A 169 -3.83 5.12 2.97
CA LEU A 169 -3.48 6.53 2.83
C LEU A 169 -2.60 7.02 3.98
N ILE A 170 -2.90 6.59 5.21
CA ILE A 170 -2.17 6.94 6.43
C ILE A 170 -0.78 6.31 6.53
N ASN A 171 -0.49 5.27 5.75
CA ASN A 171 0.75 4.50 5.84
C ASN A 171 1.72 4.75 4.67
N LEU A 172 1.44 5.73 3.81
CA LEU A 172 2.37 6.17 2.79
C LEU A 172 3.60 6.83 3.41
N THR A 173 4.78 6.50 2.87
CA THR A 173 6.05 7.09 3.30
C THR A 173 6.90 7.51 2.10
N VAL A 174 8.01 8.21 2.36
CA VAL A 174 8.98 8.60 1.33
C VAL A 174 9.52 7.39 0.54
N ASP A 175 9.60 6.21 1.16
CA ASP A 175 10.02 4.96 0.49
C ASP A 175 9.03 4.46 -0.57
N ASP A 176 7.82 5.02 -0.60
CA ASP A 176 6.82 4.72 -1.61
C ASP A 176 6.88 5.66 -2.82
N LEU A 177 7.60 6.80 -2.73
CA LEU A 177 7.77 7.75 -3.84
C LEU A 177 8.46 7.11 -5.04
N ASN A 178 7.92 7.38 -6.23
CA ASN A 178 8.39 6.83 -7.50
C ASN A 178 8.22 5.31 -7.62
N TRP A 179 7.37 4.70 -6.79
CA TRP A 179 7.00 3.31 -6.96
C TRP A 179 5.52 3.16 -7.30
N THR A 180 5.21 2.17 -8.13
CA THR A 180 3.82 1.74 -8.30
C THR A 180 3.32 1.04 -7.03
N ARG A 181 2.17 1.51 -6.54
CA ARG A 181 1.43 0.99 -5.38
C ARG A 181 -0.02 0.79 -5.73
N SER A 182 -0.70 -0.02 -4.94
CA SER A 182 -2.16 -0.04 -4.93
C SER A 182 -2.72 0.71 -3.74
N ILE A 183 -3.74 1.52 -3.98
CA ILE A 183 -4.42 2.38 -2.99
C ILE A 183 -5.92 2.09 -3.05
N GLU A 184 -6.56 2.11 -1.88
CA GLU A 184 -8.01 2.13 -1.73
C GLU A 184 -8.40 3.36 -0.90
N GLY A 185 -9.56 3.94 -1.17
CA GLY A 185 -10.07 5.09 -0.44
C GLY A 185 -11.45 5.50 -0.96
N TYR A 186 -12.18 6.30 -0.19
CA TYR A 186 -13.51 6.73 -0.57
C TYR A 186 -13.46 8.05 -1.32
N ILE A 187 -14.14 8.10 -2.46
CA ILE A 187 -14.20 9.28 -3.32
C ILE A 187 -15.09 10.33 -2.62
N GLN A 188 -14.53 11.53 -2.46
CA GLN A 188 -15.20 12.70 -1.91
C GLN A 188 -15.55 13.73 -2.98
N ASN A 189 -14.64 13.92 -3.92
CA ASN A 189 -14.79 14.89 -5.00
C ASN A 189 -14.13 14.38 -6.27
N VAL A 190 -14.65 14.85 -7.40
CA VAL A 190 -14.09 14.59 -8.73
C VAL A 190 -14.04 15.92 -9.47
N GLU A 191 -12.87 16.25 -10.00
CA GLU A 191 -12.65 17.41 -10.87
C GLU A 191 -12.38 16.89 -12.28
N VAL A 192 -13.06 17.46 -13.27
CA VAL A 192 -12.92 17.06 -14.67
C VAL A 192 -12.52 18.26 -15.51
N GLY A 193 -11.43 18.11 -16.26
CA GLY A 193 -10.98 19.01 -17.32
C GLY A 193 -10.95 18.27 -18.67
N ASP A 194 -10.40 18.91 -19.69
CA ASP A 194 -10.41 18.41 -21.07
C ASP A 194 -9.65 17.09 -21.24
N LYS A 195 -8.37 17.07 -20.83
CA LYS A 195 -7.52 15.86 -20.80
C LYS A 195 -6.99 15.56 -19.40
N ARG A 196 -7.82 15.83 -18.39
CA ARG A 196 -7.44 15.63 -17.00
C ARG A 196 -8.67 15.29 -16.15
N ALA A 197 -8.52 14.34 -15.25
CA ALA A 197 -9.45 14.17 -14.14
C ALA A 197 -8.66 14.03 -12.83
N VAL A 198 -9.21 14.56 -11.75
CA VAL A 198 -8.64 14.44 -10.41
C VAL A 198 -9.70 13.91 -9.46
N LEU A 199 -9.39 12.82 -8.76
CA LEU A 199 -10.27 12.27 -7.72
C LEU A 199 -9.64 12.62 -6.39
N GLN A 200 -10.44 13.17 -5.48
CA GLN A 200 -10.05 13.35 -4.09
C GLN A 200 -10.58 12.17 -3.28
N LEU A 201 -9.67 11.39 -2.73
CA LEU A 201 -9.99 10.34 -1.77
C LEU A 201 -9.87 10.87 -0.35
N GLN A 202 -10.65 10.29 0.55
CA GLN A 202 -10.56 10.52 1.99
C GLN A 202 -10.56 9.21 2.78
N ASP A 203 -9.73 9.19 3.81
CA ASP A 203 -9.70 8.16 4.86
C ASP A 203 -9.44 8.86 6.21
N GLY A 204 -10.50 9.02 7.01
CA GLY A 204 -10.47 9.88 8.20
C GLY A 204 -10.19 11.35 7.86
N SER A 205 -9.17 11.94 8.49
CA SER A 205 -8.71 13.31 8.23
C SER A 205 -7.74 13.43 7.04
N ASN A 206 -7.36 12.31 6.42
CA ASN A 206 -6.34 12.30 5.39
C ASN A 206 -6.97 12.40 4.00
N SER A 207 -6.53 13.39 3.22
CA SER A 207 -6.90 13.54 1.82
C SER A 207 -5.79 13.01 0.91
N PHE A 208 -6.16 12.38 -0.20
CA PHE A 208 -5.21 11.88 -1.19
C PHE A 208 -5.76 12.09 -2.60
N LEU A 209 -4.92 12.63 -3.50
CA LEU A 209 -5.34 12.94 -4.87
C LEU A 209 -4.92 11.84 -5.83
N ILE A 210 -5.84 11.45 -6.71
CA ILE A 210 -5.58 10.57 -7.84
C ILE A 210 -5.67 11.40 -9.12
N TYR A 211 -4.60 11.37 -9.91
CA TYR A 211 -4.49 12.10 -11.16
C TYR A 211 -4.63 11.14 -12.35
N PHE A 212 -5.46 11.57 -13.29
CA PHE A 212 -5.58 11.04 -14.63
C PHE A 212 -5.20 12.20 -15.56
N GLU A 213 -4.09 12.09 -16.27
CA GLU A 213 -3.52 13.19 -17.07
C GLU A 213 -3.53 12.85 -18.56
N GLU A 214 -2.98 13.73 -19.40
CA GLU A 214 -3.04 13.60 -20.86
C GLU A 214 -2.66 12.21 -21.38
N TYR A 215 -1.59 11.61 -20.84
CA TYR A 215 -1.19 10.25 -21.20
C TYR A 215 -2.31 9.22 -20.98
N PHE A 216 -3.09 9.34 -19.91
CA PHE A 216 -4.23 8.46 -19.68
C PHE A 216 -5.29 8.64 -20.77
N PHE A 217 -5.68 9.88 -21.08
CA PHE A 217 -6.74 10.15 -22.05
C PHE A 217 -6.34 9.79 -23.48
N ASP A 218 -5.07 9.95 -23.83
CA ASP A 218 -4.54 9.60 -25.15
C ASP A 218 -4.48 8.07 -25.38
N ASN A 219 -4.46 7.26 -24.30
CA ASN A 219 -4.34 5.80 -24.35
C ASN A 219 -5.59 5.05 -23.84
N ALA A 220 -6.59 5.76 -23.33
CA ALA A 220 -7.83 5.17 -22.84
C ALA A 220 -8.93 5.22 -23.91
N ALA A 221 -10.05 4.56 -23.62
CA ALA A 221 -11.23 4.65 -24.47
C ALA A 221 -11.79 6.08 -24.49
N VAL A 222 -12.31 6.52 -25.63
CA VAL A 222 -12.78 7.91 -25.88
C VAL A 222 -13.89 8.38 -24.91
N ASN A 223 -14.58 7.46 -24.26
CA ASN A 223 -15.68 7.72 -23.34
C ASN A 223 -15.25 8.09 -21.91
N PHE A 224 -13.97 7.97 -21.56
CA PHE A 224 -13.52 8.24 -20.18
C PHE A 224 -13.80 9.67 -19.72
N GLY A 225 -13.73 10.67 -20.61
CA GLY A 225 -14.12 12.04 -20.26
C GLY A 225 -15.56 12.12 -19.74
N ARG A 226 -16.50 11.49 -20.45
CA ARG A 226 -17.90 11.38 -20.02
C ARG A 226 -18.04 10.57 -18.74
N TYR A 227 -17.31 9.47 -18.59
CA TYR A 227 -17.35 8.67 -17.37
C TYR A 227 -16.92 9.44 -16.12
N PHE A 228 -15.91 10.31 -16.21
CA PHE A 228 -15.54 11.16 -15.09
C PHE A 228 -16.57 12.26 -14.81
N GLN A 229 -17.24 12.80 -15.84
CA GLN A 229 -18.35 13.75 -15.66
C GLN A 229 -19.54 13.09 -14.94
N ASP A 230 -19.92 11.89 -15.39
CA ASP A 230 -21.01 11.13 -14.76
C ASP A 230 -20.64 10.78 -13.30
N LEU A 231 -19.39 10.38 -13.04
CA LEU A 231 -18.90 10.11 -11.69
C LEU A 231 -18.84 11.37 -10.81
N GLN A 232 -18.52 12.53 -11.38
CA GLN A 232 -18.53 13.81 -10.67
C GLN A 232 -19.94 14.17 -10.19
N ASN A 233 -20.95 14.02 -11.05
CA ASN A 233 -22.34 14.26 -10.66
C ASN A 233 -22.74 13.31 -9.52
N LEU A 234 -22.43 12.03 -9.65
CA LEU A 234 -22.73 11.03 -8.60
C LEU A 234 -22.03 11.34 -7.27
N ALA A 235 -20.75 11.70 -7.29
CA ALA A 235 -20.00 12.01 -6.08
C ALA A 235 -20.53 13.27 -5.37
N SER A 236 -21.13 14.20 -6.11
CA SER A 236 -21.76 15.41 -5.55
C SER A 236 -23.10 15.12 -4.85
N GLU A 237 -23.84 14.10 -5.30
CA GLU A 237 -25.12 13.68 -4.73
C GLU A 237 -24.92 12.68 -3.58
N HIS A 238 -23.94 11.79 -3.71
CA HIS A 238 -23.66 10.71 -2.78
C HIS A 238 -22.15 10.55 -2.59
N GLN A 239 -21.68 10.80 -1.36
CA GLN A 239 -20.30 10.49 -0.98
C GLN A 239 -20.16 9.01 -0.59
N GLY A 240 -18.97 8.45 -0.79
CA GLY A 240 -18.63 7.12 -0.26
C GLY A 240 -18.51 5.99 -1.29
N TYR A 241 -18.39 6.31 -2.58
CA TYR A 241 -17.97 5.31 -3.57
C TYR A 241 -16.51 4.93 -3.34
N LEU A 242 -16.23 3.63 -3.33
CA LEU A 242 -14.89 3.14 -3.08
C LEU A 242 -14.07 3.14 -4.35
N PHE A 243 -12.95 3.85 -4.32
CA PHE A 243 -11.88 3.72 -5.30
C PHE A 243 -10.93 2.57 -4.92
N SER A 244 -10.48 1.83 -5.93
CA SER A 244 -9.33 0.93 -5.81
C SER A 244 -8.47 1.07 -7.07
N GLY A 245 -7.21 1.48 -6.92
CA GLY A 245 -6.35 1.78 -8.06
C GLY A 245 -4.93 1.27 -7.90
N VAL A 246 -4.26 1.09 -9.04
CA VAL A 246 -2.82 0.83 -9.17
C VAL A 246 -2.21 1.98 -9.93
N GLY A 247 -1.19 2.62 -9.37
CA GLY A 247 -0.58 3.79 -9.99
C GLY A 247 0.74 4.16 -9.34
N LEU A 248 1.45 5.09 -9.97
CA LEU A 248 2.71 5.64 -9.49
C LEU A 248 2.46 6.59 -8.33
N ILE A 249 3.16 6.44 -7.21
CA ILE A 249 3.10 7.40 -6.11
C ILE A 249 4.08 8.55 -6.40
N GLU A 250 3.56 9.77 -6.39
CA GLU A 250 4.31 11.01 -6.57
C GLU A 250 4.11 11.92 -5.37
N GLN A 251 4.87 13.02 -5.34
CA GLN A 251 4.66 14.12 -4.40
C GLN A 251 4.41 15.40 -5.19
N ARG A 252 3.30 16.08 -4.89
CA ARG A 252 2.95 17.38 -5.47
C ARG A 252 2.53 18.30 -4.34
N ASN A 253 3.09 19.51 -4.28
CA ASN A 253 2.82 20.49 -3.21
C ASN A 253 2.97 19.90 -1.79
N ASN A 254 4.04 19.12 -1.58
CA ASN A 254 4.33 18.39 -0.33
C ASN A 254 3.33 17.32 0.09
N GLN A 255 2.35 16.97 -0.74
CA GLN A 255 1.38 15.90 -0.49
C GLN A 255 1.65 14.72 -1.40
N PHE A 256 1.51 13.51 -0.87
CA PHE A 256 1.53 12.30 -1.70
C PHE A 256 0.28 12.26 -2.58
N CYS A 257 0.46 11.81 -3.82
CA CYS A 257 -0.62 11.56 -4.75
C CYS A 257 -0.33 10.32 -5.60
N MET A 258 -1.31 9.87 -6.37
CA MET A 258 -1.16 8.77 -7.32
C MET A 258 -1.43 9.24 -8.74
N LEU A 259 -0.59 8.83 -9.67
CA LEU A 259 -0.82 8.95 -11.11
C LEU A 259 -1.30 7.59 -11.66
N VAL A 260 -2.46 7.59 -12.32
CA VAL A 260 -3.04 6.40 -12.97
C VAL A 260 -2.99 6.57 -14.49
N ASN A 261 -2.32 5.64 -15.16
CA ASN A 261 -1.97 5.78 -16.57
C ASN A 261 -2.89 5.02 -17.54
N ARG A 262 -3.63 4.01 -17.08
CA ARG A 262 -4.49 3.18 -17.96
C ARG A 262 -5.89 3.02 -17.38
N GLY A 263 -6.89 2.96 -18.27
CA GLY A 263 -8.31 2.83 -17.91
C GLY A 263 -8.65 1.58 -17.09
N ASN A 264 -7.86 0.51 -17.24
CA ASN A 264 -8.07 -0.76 -16.54
C ASN A 264 -7.35 -0.83 -15.17
N ASP A 265 -6.54 0.17 -14.83
CA ASP A 265 -5.71 0.17 -13.62
C ASP A 265 -6.48 0.60 -12.36
N PHE A 266 -7.78 0.89 -12.46
CA PHE A 266 -8.62 1.25 -11.32
C PHE A 266 -10.04 0.69 -11.40
N ARG A 267 -10.74 0.73 -10.27
CA ARG A 267 -12.14 0.31 -10.08
C ARG A 267 -12.88 1.30 -9.19
N ILE A 268 -14.18 1.40 -9.42
CA ILE A 268 -15.15 2.08 -8.55
C ILE A 268 -16.10 1.00 -8.04
N ASP A 269 -16.23 0.85 -6.71
CA ASP A 269 -16.99 -0.22 -6.05
C ASP A 269 -16.71 -1.61 -6.63
N ASP A 270 -15.42 -1.92 -6.77
CA ASP A 270 -14.88 -3.16 -7.34
C ASP A 270 -15.26 -3.43 -8.81
N GLN A 271 -15.79 -2.45 -9.52
CA GLN A 271 -16.24 -2.54 -10.91
C GLN A 271 -15.45 -1.60 -11.82
N TYR A 272 -15.34 -1.97 -13.11
CA TYR A 272 -14.85 -1.01 -14.12
C TYR A 272 -15.81 0.18 -14.16
N ILE A 273 -15.29 1.40 -14.31
CA ILE A 273 -16.11 2.62 -14.25
C ILE A 273 -17.32 2.57 -15.21
N ALA A 274 -17.12 2.05 -16.43
CA ALA A 274 -18.19 1.86 -17.41
C ALA A 274 -19.32 0.96 -16.89
N VAL A 275 -18.98 -0.14 -16.20
CA VAL A 275 -19.94 -1.10 -15.65
C VAL A 275 -20.62 -0.53 -14.41
N PHE A 276 -19.85 0.14 -13.55
CA PHE A 276 -20.36 0.83 -12.37
C PHE A 276 -21.45 1.85 -12.73
N LEU A 277 -21.16 2.74 -13.69
CA LEU A 277 -22.11 3.77 -14.13
C LEU A 277 -23.36 3.18 -14.81
N ALA A 278 -23.19 2.12 -15.59
CA ALA A 278 -24.31 1.43 -16.22
C ALA A 278 -25.26 0.78 -15.20
N ASN A 279 -24.72 0.21 -14.12
CA ASN A 279 -25.52 -0.44 -13.08
C ASN A 279 -26.26 0.55 -12.16
N LEU A 280 -25.82 1.80 -12.07
CA LEU A 280 -26.53 2.85 -11.33
C LEU A 280 -27.66 3.49 -12.14
N SER A 281 -27.61 3.36 -13.46
CA SER A 281 -28.63 3.88 -14.37
C SER A 281 -29.81 2.92 -14.60
N ALA A 282 -29.79 1.74 -13.97
CA ALA A 282 -30.75 0.64 -14.12
C ALA A 282 -31.58 0.46 -12.85
#